data_AF-A0A846DPJ1-F1
#
_entry.id   AF-A0A846DPJ1-F1
#
_cell.length_a   1.000
_cell.length_b   1.000
_cell.length_c   1.000
_cell.angle_alpha   90.00
_cell.angle_beta   90.00
_cell.angle_gamma   90.00
#
_symmetry.space_group_name_H-M   'P 1'
#
loop_
_entity.id
_entity.type
_entity.pdbx_description
1 polymer ?
#
loop_
_entity_poly.entity_id
_entity_poly.type
_entity_poly.pdbx_seq_one_letter_code
_entity_poly.pdbx_strand_id
1 'polypeptide(L)'
;MPFTIDSARNIFSSNTLAADAVPATIARFNQLSAEDQLALIWFAYLEMGKTITIAAPGAANMQFAERTIQDILDMTPLEQSQVMCDLANRADTLVGRIYATWTPNVKLGFWYALAEEMAKGRIAAIPEGYKLSANANAVLATISGLEGGQQITVLRNCVVDMGYDTKKISNFKRISAPVAPPKEFAQRTKVKIEGIDNSTIFNYMNNLNANDFDALIELFTPDGALQPPFRRPIVGKDNVLRFFREEC
;
A
#
# COMPACT_ATOMS: atom_id res chain seq x y z
N MET A 1 -12.74 -24.56 -21.52
CA MET A 1 -11.61 -24.85 -20.61
C MET A 1 -12.16 -25.37 -19.30
N PRO A 2 -11.55 -26.38 -18.65
CA PRO A 2 -12.08 -26.98 -17.42
C PRO A 2 -11.94 -26.08 -16.17
N PHE A 3 -11.08 -25.06 -16.22
CA PHE A 3 -10.85 -24.12 -15.13
C PHE A 3 -11.13 -22.68 -15.55
N THR A 4 -11.70 -21.91 -14.64
CA THR A 4 -11.87 -20.45 -14.70
C THR A 4 -11.04 -19.78 -13.61
N ILE A 5 -10.78 -18.48 -13.74
CA ILE A 5 -10.11 -17.69 -12.70
C ILE A 5 -10.84 -17.84 -11.36
N ASP A 6 -12.17 -17.79 -11.32
CA ASP A 6 -12.93 -17.94 -10.08
C ASP A 6 -12.78 -19.33 -9.46
N SER A 7 -12.80 -20.40 -10.26
CA SER A 7 -12.56 -21.75 -9.75
C SER A 7 -11.13 -21.91 -9.21
N ALA A 8 -10.15 -21.25 -9.85
CA ALA A 8 -8.75 -21.29 -9.45
C ALA A 8 -8.49 -20.57 -8.12
N ARG A 9 -9.37 -19.67 -7.67
CA ARG A 9 -9.24 -19.01 -6.35
C ARG A 9 -9.42 -19.97 -5.17
N ASN A 10 -10.02 -21.13 -5.41
CA ASN A 10 -10.29 -22.13 -4.38
C ASN A 10 -9.24 -23.25 -4.34
N ILE A 11 -8.16 -23.16 -5.15
CA ILE A 11 -7.06 -24.13 -5.03
C ILE A 11 -6.46 -24.06 -3.62
N PHE A 12 -6.21 -25.22 -3.02
CA PHE A 12 -5.66 -25.38 -1.66
C PHE A 12 -6.50 -24.76 -0.52
N SER A 13 -7.77 -24.41 -0.75
CA SER A 13 -8.63 -23.75 0.24
C SER A 13 -8.85 -24.57 1.53
N SER A 14 -8.65 -25.88 1.49
CA SER A 14 -8.76 -26.75 2.67
C SER A 14 -7.59 -26.61 3.64
N ASN A 15 -6.42 -26.15 3.16
CA ASN A 15 -5.16 -26.23 3.90
C ASN A 15 -4.47 -24.86 4.08
N THR A 16 -4.82 -23.86 3.28
CA THR A 16 -4.22 -22.51 3.37
C THR A 16 -5.11 -21.59 4.21
N LEU A 17 -4.68 -21.30 5.45
CA LEU A 17 -5.32 -20.28 6.28
C LEU A 17 -4.70 -18.91 5.99
N ALA A 18 -5.46 -18.03 5.34
CA ALA A 18 -5.04 -16.64 5.11
C ALA A 18 -5.24 -15.79 6.37
N ALA A 19 -4.46 -14.72 6.53
CA ALA A 19 -4.58 -13.76 7.63
C ALA A 19 -5.81 -12.83 7.45
N ASP A 20 -7.01 -13.39 7.57
CA ASP A 20 -8.31 -12.70 7.44
C ASP A 20 -8.53 -11.58 8.47
N ALA A 21 -7.77 -11.59 9.57
CA ALA A 21 -7.70 -10.48 10.52
C ALA A 21 -7.32 -9.15 9.86
N VAL A 22 -6.51 -9.16 8.79
CA VAL A 22 -6.12 -7.96 8.04
C VAL A 22 -7.33 -7.26 7.41
N PRO A 23 -8.10 -7.87 6.49
CA PRO A 23 -9.27 -7.23 5.91
C PRO A 23 -10.37 -6.92 6.94
N ALA A 24 -10.53 -7.75 7.98
CA ALA A 24 -11.49 -7.47 9.05
C ALA A 24 -11.13 -6.19 9.83
N THR A 25 -9.85 -5.99 10.12
CA THR A 25 -9.34 -4.79 10.82
C THR A 25 -9.50 -3.54 9.97
N ILE A 26 -9.19 -3.62 8.66
CA ILE A 26 -9.39 -2.52 7.70
C ILE A 26 -10.88 -2.15 7.59
N ALA A 27 -11.77 -3.14 7.57
CA ALA A 27 -13.21 -2.88 7.52
C ALA A 27 -13.70 -2.11 8.75
N ARG A 28 -13.20 -2.44 9.95
CA ARG A 28 -13.49 -1.71 11.20
C ARG A 28 -12.86 -0.32 11.20
N PHE A 29 -11.63 -0.18 10.72
CA PHE A 29 -10.95 1.10 10.57
C PHE A 29 -11.75 2.08 9.69
N ASN A 30 -12.29 1.60 8.58
CA ASN A 30 -13.08 2.42 7.65
C ASN A 30 -14.42 2.93 8.23
N GLN A 31 -14.85 2.44 9.40
CA GLN A 31 -16.04 2.94 10.10
C GLN A 31 -15.72 4.07 11.10
N LEU A 32 -14.44 4.36 11.34
CA LEU A 32 -14.01 5.41 12.25
C LEU A 32 -14.15 6.78 11.59
N SER A 33 -14.26 7.84 12.41
CA SER A 33 -14.18 9.22 11.91
C SER A 33 -12.78 9.50 11.32
N ALA A 34 -12.67 10.49 10.43
CA ALA A 34 -11.37 10.86 9.86
C ALA A 34 -10.32 11.20 10.94
N GLU A 35 -10.72 11.91 12.00
CA GLU A 35 -9.82 12.24 13.10
C GLU A 35 -9.34 10.98 13.84
N ASP A 36 -10.25 10.05 14.16
CA ASP A 36 -9.88 8.77 14.79
C ASP A 36 -8.99 7.92 13.87
N GLN A 37 -9.25 7.93 12.56
CA GLN A 37 -8.42 7.22 11.57
C GLN A 37 -6.99 7.75 11.57
N LEU A 38 -6.82 9.07 11.51
CA LEU A 38 -5.52 9.73 11.49
C LEU A 38 -4.78 9.56 12.82
N ALA A 39 -5.48 9.75 13.94
CA ALA A 39 -4.91 9.55 15.28
C ALA A 39 -4.48 8.10 15.50
N LEU A 40 -5.27 7.12 15.04
CA LEU A 40 -4.94 5.71 15.13
C LEU A 40 -3.70 5.37 14.31
N ILE A 41 -3.61 5.83 13.05
CA ILE A 41 -2.42 5.61 12.21
C ILE A 41 -1.19 6.25 12.88
N TRP A 42 -1.32 7.47 13.40
CA TRP A 42 -0.23 8.16 14.09
C TRP A 42 0.26 7.39 15.31
N PHE A 43 -0.63 6.93 16.18
CA PHE A 43 -0.25 6.14 17.36
C PHE A 43 0.35 4.78 16.98
N ALA A 44 -0.21 4.10 15.99
CA ALA A 44 0.35 2.85 15.47
C ALA A 44 1.75 3.07 14.88
N TYR A 45 1.96 4.16 14.14
CA TYR A 45 3.25 4.53 13.57
C TYR A 45 4.30 4.80 14.65
N LEU A 46 3.95 5.56 15.70
CA LEU A 46 4.87 5.84 16.81
C LEU A 46 5.26 4.59 17.60
N GLU A 47 4.31 3.70 17.88
CA GLU A 47 4.60 2.45 18.60
C GLU A 47 5.37 1.45 17.73
N MET A 48 4.99 1.29 16.46
CA MET A 48 5.71 0.42 15.54
C MET A 48 7.11 0.95 15.21
N GLY A 49 7.32 2.27 15.17
CA GLY A 49 8.64 2.87 14.96
C GLY A 49 9.66 2.52 16.05
N LYS A 50 9.20 2.07 17.23
CA LYS A 50 10.08 1.56 18.31
C LYS A 50 10.60 0.15 18.03
N THR A 51 9.88 -0.65 17.25
CA THR A 51 10.16 -2.08 17.04
C THR A 51 10.53 -2.42 15.60
N ILE A 52 10.06 -1.65 14.62
CA ILE A 52 10.23 -1.83 13.19
C ILE A 52 10.89 -0.57 12.62
N THR A 53 12.11 -0.71 12.11
CA THR A 53 12.76 0.37 11.37
C THR A 53 12.12 0.51 10.00
N ILE A 54 11.42 1.63 9.79
CA ILE A 54 10.80 1.95 8.50
C ILE A 54 11.91 2.41 7.55
N ALA A 55 12.01 1.76 6.39
CA ALA A 55 12.90 2.22 5.34
C ALA A 55 12.43 3.58 4.82
N ALA A 56 13.32 4.58 4.84
CA ALA A 56 13.03 5.87 4.27
C ALA A 56 12.61 5.71 2.78
N PRO A 57 11.53 6.37 2.33
CA PRO A 57 11.14 6.34 0.93
C PRO A 57 12.29 6.81 0.04
N GLY A 58 12.54 6.10 -1.06
CA GLY A 58 13.54 6.54 -2.04
C GLY A 58 13.20 7.91 -2.64
N ALA A 59 14.22 8.72 -2.94
CA ALA A 59 14.05 10.09 -3.48
C ALA A 59 13.16 10.15 -4.73
N ALA A 60 13.19 9.12 -5.58
CA ALA A 60 12.35 9.02 -6.76
C ALA A 60 10.84 8.90 -6.46
N ASN A 61 10.45 8.40 -5.29
CA ASN A 61 9.05 8.39 -4.86
C ASN A 61 8.64 9.76 -4.31
N MET A 62 9.55 10.43 -3.60
CA MET A 62 9.30 11.69 -2.91
C MET A 62 9.07 12.85 -3.87
N GLN A 63 9.78 12.90 -5.01
CA GLN A 63 9.63 13.99 -6.00
C GLN A 63 8.19 14.15 -6.52
N PHE A 64 7.41 13.07 -6.56
CA PHE A 64 6.02 13.12 -7.05
C PHE A 64 5.04 13.69 -6.03
N ALA A 65 5.36 13.55 -4.74
CA ALA A 65 4.59 14.08 -3.63
C ALA A 65 5.09 15.47 -3.17
N GLU A 66 6.32 15.83 -3.54
CA GLU A 66 7.03 17.02 -3.06
C GLU A 66 6.21 18.30 -3.21
N ARG A 67 5.65 18.55 -4.39
CA ARG A 67 4.84 19.76 -4.61
C ARG A 67 3.64 19.83 -3.66
N THR A 68 2.92 18.73 -3.52
CA THR A 68 1.75 18.67 -2.62
C THR A 68 2.16 18.83 -1.15
N ILE A 69 3.32 18.29 -0.75
CA ILE A 69 3.86 18.48 0.61
C ILE A 69 4.20 19.95 0.85
N GLN A 70 4.86 20.62 -0.10
CA GLN A 70 5.16 22.06 0.00
C GLN A 70 3.88 22.90 0.09
N ASP A 71 2.89 22.60 -0.75
CA ASP A 71 1.60 23.30 -0.70
C ASP A 71 0.92 23.13 0.68
N ILE A 72 1.07 21.98 1.34
CA ILE A 72 0.55 21.75 2.71
C ILE A 72 1.40 22.47 3.77
N LEU A 73 2.71 22.57 3.59
CA LEU A 73 3.59 23.30 4.52
C LEU A 73 3.29 24.80 4.55
N ASP A 74 2.84 25.36 3.43
CA ASP A 74 2.45 26.78 3.32
C ASP A 74 1.06 27.07 3.91
N MET A 75 0.29 26.05 4.31
CA MET A 75 -1.04 26.19 4.91
C MET A 75 -1.01 26.50 6.40
N THR A 76 -2.09 27.08 6.92
CA THR A 76 -2.31 27.21 8.36
C THR A 76 -2.51 25.85 9.03
N PRO A 77 -2.26 25.71 10.35
CA PRO A 77 -2.46 24.42 11.05
C PRO A 77 -3.87 23.83 10.92
N LEU A 78 -4.89 24.69 10.84
CA LEU A 78 -6.28 24.27 10.64
C LEU A 78 -6.49 23.69 9.23
N GLU A 79 -5.96 24.35 8.20
CA GLU A 79 -6.02 23.88 6.81
C GLU A 79 -5.22 22.59 6.62
N GLN A 80 -4.04 22.47 7.22
CA GLN A 80 -3.24 21.24 7.23
C GLN A 80 -4.05 20.06 7.79
N SER A 81 -4.69 20.28 8.94
CA SER A 81 -5.54 19.27 9.60
C SER A 81 -6.74 18.91 8.72
N GLN A 82 -7.37 19.91 8.10
CA GLN A 82 -8.50 19.71 7.19
C GLN A 82 -8.10 18.88 5.97
N VAL A 83 -6.96 19.15 5.34
CA VAL A 83 -6.47 18.39 4.18
C VAL A 83 -6.25 16.92 4.53
N MET A 84 -5.64 16.63 5.70
CA MET A 84 -5.47 15.25 6.15
C MET A 84 -6.82 14.57 6.42
N CYS A 85 -7.78 15.30 7.00
CA CYS A 85 -9.14 14.79 7.22
C CYS A 85 -9.88 14.55 5.91
N ASP A 86 -9.71 15.42 4.91
CA ASP A 86 -10.30 15.28 3.58
C ASP A 86 -9.76 14.04 2.86
N LEU A 87 -8.45 13.77 2.98
CA LEU A 87 -7.84 12.54 2.47
C LEU A 87 -8.46 11.30 3.13
N ALA A 88 -8.58 11.28 4.46
CA ALA A 88 -9.20 10.16 5.20
C ALA A 88 -10.68 9.97 4.84
N ASN A 89 -11.43 11.06 4.68
CA ASN A 89 -12.84 11.06 4.29
C ASN A 89 -13.07 10.77 2.80
N ARG A 90 -12.02 10.62 2.00
CA ARG A 90 -12.10 10.46 0.54
C ARG A 90 -12.86 11.61 -0.13
N ALA A 91 -12.70 12.81 0.41
CA ALA A 91 -13.39 14.00 -0.04
C ALA A 91 -12.97 14.40 -1.46
N ASP A 92 -13.88 15.09 -2.15
CA ASP A 92 -13.63 15.61 -3.48
C ASP A 92 -12.88 16.95 -3.42
N THR A 93 -11.57 16.88 -3.22
CA THR A 93 -10.68 18.05 -3.16
C THR A 93 -9.55 17.94 -4.18
N LEU A 94 -8.87 19.05 -4.47
CA LEU A 94 -7.72 19.05 -5.38
C LEU A 94 -6.64 18.08 -4.90
N VAL A 95 -6.26 18.17 -3.62
CA VAL A 95 -5.27 17.26 -3.01
C VAL A 95 -5.79 15.82 -3.02
N GLY A 96 -7.07 15.60 -2.70
CA GLY A 96 -7.70 14.27 -2.75
C GLY A 96 -7.63 13.63 -4.14
N ARG A 97 -7.85 14.40 -5.21
CA ARG A 97 -7.76 13.95 -6.61
C ARG A 97 -6.31 13.67 -7.02
N ILE A 98 -5.36 14.53 -6.66
CA ILE A 98 -3.93 14.33 -6.94
C ILE A 98 -3.46 13.04 -6.24
N TYR A 99 -3.74 12.93 -4.94
CA TYR A 99 -3.40 11.75 -4.13
C TYR A 99 -3.97 10.46 -4.73
N ALA A 100 -5.20 10.49 -5.24
CA ALA A 100 -5.84 9.33 -5.86
C ALA A 100 -5.07 8.79 -7.10
N THR A 101 -4.29 9.63 -7.78
CA THR A 101 -3.51 9.23 -8.96
C THR A 101 -2.19 8.53 -8.62
N TRP A 102 -1.74 8.60 -7.37
CA TRP A 102 -0.45 8.07 -6.94
C TRP A 102 -0.48 6.56 -6.71
N THR A 103 0.61 5.87 -7.06
CA THR A 103 0.81 4.48 -6.66
C THR A 103 1.01 4.37 -5.15
N PRO A 104 0.78 3.18 -4.57
CA PRO A 104 0.96 2.96 -3.14
C PRO A 104 2.29 3.42 -2.56
N ASN A 105 3.40 3.26 -3.29
CA ASN A 105 4.73 3.66 -2.81
C ASN A 105 4.88 5.19 -2.73
N VAL A 106 4.26 5.94 -3.65
CA VAL A 106 4.22 7.41 -3.60
C VAL A 106 3.32 7.88 -2.44
N LYS A 107 2.15 7.24 -2.25
CA LYS A 107 1.25 7.50 -1.11
C LYS A 107 1.93 7.26 0.25
N LEU A 108 2.63 6.14 0.39
CA LEU A 108 3.40 5.82 1.59
C LEU A 108 4.51 6.85 1.84
N GLY A 109 5.23 7.25 0.77
CA GLY A 109 6.26 8.29 0.86
C GLY A 109 5.70 9.63 1.32
N PHE A 110 4.55 10.02 0.79
CA PHE A 110 3.83 11.22 1.22
C PHE A 110 3.51 11.20 2.72
N TRP A 111 2.88 10.14 3.22
CA TRP A 111 2.53 10.04 4.65
C TRP A 111 3.74 9.98 5.58
N TYR A 112 4.81 9.30 5.14
CA TYR A 112 6.08 9.30 5.87
C TYR A 112 6.65 10.72 5.99
N ALA A 113 6.68 11.47 4.89
CA ALA A 113 7.13 12.85 4.88
C ALA A 113 6.29 13.72 5.82
N LEU A 114 4.95 13.63 5.74
CA LEU A 114 4.07 14.39 6.64
C LEU A 114 4.36 14.05 8.11
N ALA A 115 4.55 12.77 8.45
CA ALA A 115 4.88 12.36 9.81
C ALA A 115 6.22 12.95 10.30
N GLU A 116 7.25 13.01 9.45
CA GLU A 116 8.51 13.68 9.79
C GLU A 116 8.32 15.18 10.01
N GLU A 117 7.49 15.83 9.21
CA GLU A 117 7.19 17.26 9.32
C GLU A 117 6.32 17.58 10.55
N MET A 118 5.40 16.67 10.93
CA MET A 118 4.65 16.73 12.19
C MET A 118 5.60 16.61 13.38
N ALA A 119 6.58 15.70 13.34
CA ALA A 119 7.58 15.55 14.39
C ALA A 119 8.49 16.80 14.54
N LYS A 120 8.70 17.56 13.46
CA LYS A 120 9.42 18.85 13.46
C LYS A 120 8.53 20.04 13.84
N GLY A 121 7.23 19.83 14.06
CA GLY A 121 6.26 20.88 14.39
C GLY A 121 5.92 21.82 13.23
N ARG A 122 6.21 21.44 11.98
CA ARG A 122 5.87 22.23 10.78
C ARG A 122 4.51 21.89 10.19
N ILE A 123 4.03 20.68 10.47
CA ILE A 123 2.66 20.25 10.17
C ILE A 123 1.92 20.02 11.48
N ALA A 124 0.65 20.41 11.52
CA ALA A 124 -0.25 20.19 12.65
C ALA A 124 -0.25 18.70 13.06
N ALA A 125 0.30 18.43 14.24
CA ALA A 125 0.31 17.08 14.80
C ALA A 125 -1.05 16.72 15.42
N ILE A 126 -1.27 15.43 15.68
CA ILE A 126 -2.41 14.99 16.49
C ILE A 126 -2.28 15.61 17.90
N PRO A 127 -3.35 16.25 18.43
CA PRO A 127 -3.28 16.94 19.71
C PRO A 127 -2.79 16.04 20.85
N GLU A 128 -1.99 16.61 21.75
CA GLU A 128 -1.58 15.91 22.97
C GLU A 128 -2.80 15.54 23.80
N GLY A 129 -2.88 14.28 24.22
CA GLY A 129 -4.03 13.77 24.96
C GLY A 129 -5.28 13.51 24.13
N TYR A 130 -5.19 13.47 22.78
CA TYR A 130 -6.30 13.04 21.93
C TYR A 130 -6.83 11.68 22.40
N LYS A 131 -8.13 11.62 22.69
CA LYS A 131 -8.79 10.40 23.15
C LYS A 131 -9.47 9.74 21.97
N LEU A 132 -8.88 8.65 21.49
CA LEU A 132 -9.52 7.76 20.53
C LEU A 132 -10.91 7.34 21.03
N SER A 133 -11.86 7.19 20.12
CA SER A 133 -13.14 6.56 20.46
C SER A 133 -12.95 5.12 20.96
N ALA A 134 -13.98 4.56 21.60
CA ALA A 134 -13.95 3.17 22.03
C ALA A 134 -13.69 2.20 20.86
N ASN A 135 -14.27 2.47 19.69
CA ASN A 135 -14.06 1.67 18.49
C ASN A 135 -12.63 1.81 17.97
N ALA A 136 -12.09 3.03 17.93
CA ALA A 136 -10.72 3.27 17.47
C ALA A 136 -9.69 2.62 18.40
N ASN A 137 -9.87 2.71 19.73
CA ASN A 137 -9.02 2.00 20.70
C ASN A 137 -9.03 0.48 20.47
N ALA A 138 -10.21 -0.10 20.21
CA ALA A 138 -10.33 -1.53 19.95
C ALA A 138 -9.66 -1.94 18.63
N VAL A 139 -9.70 -1.09 17.60
CA VAL A 139 -8.97 -1.31 16.34
C VAL A 139 -7.46 -1.22 16.57
N LEU A 140 -6.98 -0.19 17.27
CA LEU A 140 -5.56 -0.04 17.61
C LEU A 140 -5.03 -1.24 18.40
N ALA A 141 -5.77 -1.70 19.42
CA ALA A 141 -5.41 -2.88 20.19
C ALA A 141 -5.37 -4.15 19.32
N THR A 142 -6.28 -4.27 18.35
CA THR A 142 -6.26 -5.38 17.38
C THR A 142 -4.97 -5.34 16.56
N ILE A 143 -4.61 -4.17 16.00
CA ILE A 143 -3.38 -3.98 15.21
C ILE A 143 -2.15 -4.35 16.03
N SER A 144 -2.03 -3.85 17.26
CA SER A 144 -0.88 -4.14 18.13
C SER A 144 -0.73 -5.63 18.46
N GLY A 145 -1.81 -6.41 18.42
CA GLY A 145 -1.79 -7.86 18.61
C GLY A 145 -1.49 -8.68 17.35
N LEU A 146 -1.46 -8.06 16.16
CA LEU A 146 -1.11 -8.74 14.92
C LEU A 146 0.41 -8.95 14.82
N GLU A 147 0.84 -9.94 14.04
CA GLU A 147 2.24 -10.11 13.67
C GLU A 147 2.75 -8.93 12.82
N GLY A 148 4.05 -8.61 12.89
CA GLY A 148 4.60 -7.41 12.25
C GLY A 148 4.29 -7.27 10.76
N GLY A 149 4.31 -8.36 9.98
CA GLY A 149 3.93 -8.33 8.56
C GLY A 149 2.45 -7.98 8.33
N GLN A 150 1.55 -8.44 9.20
CA GLN A 150 0.13 -8.12 9.16
C GLN A 150 -0.12 -6.67 9.58
N GLN A 151 0.59 -6.16 10.60
CA GLN A 151 0.53 -4.76 11.01
C GLN A 151 0.88 -3.80 9.86
N ILE A 152 2.01 -4.04 9.20
CA ILE A 152 2.45 -3.25 8.04
C ILE A 152 1.42 -3.32 6.92
N THR A 153 0.84 -4.50 6.68
CA THR A 153 -0.19 -4.68 5.64
C THR A 153 -1.47 -3.88 5.94
N VAL A 154 -1.93 -3.89 7.21
CA VAL A 154 -3.09 -3.07 7.63
C VAL A 154 -2.79 -1.59 7.42
N LEU A 155 -1.68 -1.07 7.94
CA LEU A 155 -1.33 0.35 7.82
C LEU A 155 -1.17 0.79 6.36
N ARG A 156 -0.49 -0.03 5.53
CA ARG A 156 -0.38 0.22 4.09
C ARG A 156 -1.76 0.34 3.45
N ASN A 157 -2.66 -0.58 3.74
CA ASN A 157 -3.97 -0.58 3.11
C ASN A 157 -4.85 0.58 3.60
N CYS A 158 -4.74 0.98 4.87
CA CYS A 158 -5.43 2.16 5.39
C CYS A 158 -5.08 3.42 4.58
N VAL A 159 -3.79 3.66 4.29
CA VAL A 159 -3.38 4.85 3.53
C VAL A 159 -3.61 4.74 2.02
N VAL A 160 -3.51 3.53 1.44
CA VAL A 160 -3.76 3.32 0.01
C VAL A 160 -5.22 3.64 -0.36
N ASP A 161 -6.14 3.37 0.56
CA ASP A 161 -7.58 3.57 0.40
C ASP A 161 -8.04 5.02 0.63
N MET A 162 -7.16 5.92 1.07
CA MET A 162 -7.45 7.36 1.23
C MET A 162 -7.43 8.11 -0.11
N GLY A 163 -7.93 9.35 -0.08
CA GLY A 163 -8.06 10.25 -1.22
C GLY A 163 -9.32 9.98 -2.04
N TYR A 164 -9.48 10.73 -3.13
CA TYR A 164 -10.70 10.67 -3.93
C TYR A 164 -10.89 9.30 -4.61
N ASP A 165 -12.14 8.91 -4.82
CA ASP A 165 -12.46 7.63 -5.46
C ASP A 165 -12.05 7.66 -6.95
N THR A 166 -10.99 6.92 -7.28
CA THR A 166 -10.50 6.78 -8.66
C THR A 166 -11.56 6.29 -9.65
N LYS A 167 -12.60 5.58 -9.21
CA LYS A 167 -13.71 5.15 -10.09
C LYS A 167 -14.54 6.32 -10.61
N LYS A 168 -14.47 7.46 -9.93
CA LYS A 168 -15.15 8.71 -10.31
C LYS A 168 -14.27 9.64 -11.15
N ILE A 169 -13.01 9.27 -11.39
CA ILE A 169 -12.08 10.05 -12.21
C ILE A 169 -12.02 9.45 -13.61
N SER A 170 -12.46 10.19 -14.62
CA SER A 170 -12.27 9.80 -16.01
C SER A 170 -10.82 10.03 -16.45
N ASN A 171 -10.24 9.04 -17.13
CA ASN A 171 -8.98 9.14 -17.87
C ASN A 171 -7.80 9.80 -17.11
N PHE A 172 -7.54 9.39 -15.87
CA PHE A 172 -6.35 9.86 -15.15
C PHE A 172 -5.11 9.03 -15.49
N LYS A 173 -3.96 9.71 -15.52
CA LYS A 173 -2.65 9.05 -15.57
C LYS A 173 -2.21 8.70 -14.16
N ARG A 174 -1.89 7.43 -13.92
CA ARG A 174 -1.25 7.02 -12.66
C ARG A 174 0.18 7.55 -12.59
N ILE A 175 0.56 8.02 -11.40
CA ILE A 175 1.89 8.53 -11.11
C ILE A 175 2.61 7.46 -10.30
N SER A 176 3.64 6.87 -10.89
CA SER A 176 4.48 5.83 -10.28
C SER A 176 5.95 6.24 -10.33
N ALA A 177 6.73 5.61 -9.44
CA ALA A 177 8.18 5.62 -9.57
C ALA A 177 8.62 5.11 -10.95
N PRO A 178 9.78 5.57 -11.47
CA PRO A 178 10.43 4.89 -12.57
C PRO A 178 10.71 3.44 -12.22
N VAL A 179 10.45 2.53 -13.16
CA VAL A 179 10.77 1.12 -13.01
C VAL A 179 12.28 0.97 -12.99
N ALA A 180 12.82 0.38 -11.92
CA ALA A 180 14.24 0.06 -11.86
C ALA A 180 14.60 -0.96 -12.95
N PRO A 181 15.73 -0.81 -13.65
CA PRO A 181 16.15 -1.80 -14.64
C PRO A 181 16.38 -3.16 -13.97
N PRO A 182 16.22 -4.27 -14.70
CA PRO A 182 16.50 -5.59 -14.16
C PRO A 182 17.96 -5.71 -13.69
N LYS A 183 18.19 -6.46 -12.62
CA LYS A 183 19.57 -6.77 -12.17
C LYS A 183 20.31 -7.56 -13.24
N GLU A 184 21.58 -7.24 -13.41
CA GLU A 184 22.50 -7.94 -14.30
C GLU A 184 22.53 -9.44 -14.00
N PHE A 185 22.56 -10.29 -15.04
CA PHE A 185 22.48 -11.75 -14.89
C PHE A 185 23.52 -12.32 -13.91
N ALA A 186 24.75 -11.78 -13.93
CA ALA A 186 25.83 -12.21 -13.05
C ALA A 186 25.56 -11.95 -11.56
N GLN A 187 24.66 -11.02 -11.24
CA GLN A 187 24.31 -10.61 -9.87
C GLN A 187 22.99 -11.23 -9.39
N ARG A 188 22.31 -12.02 -10.23
CA ARG A 188 21.02 -12.64 -9.88
C ARG A 188 21.23 -13.81 -8.94
N THR A 189 20.42 -13.88 -7.90
CA THR A 189 20.34 -15.04 -7.01
C THR A 189 19.31 -16.03 -7.54
N LYS A 190 19.53 -17.32 -7.25
CA LYS A 190 18.58 -18.39 -7.57
C LYS A 190 17.95 -18.92 -6.29
N VAL A 191 16.63 -18.90 -6.22
CA VAL A 191 15.92 -19.49 -5.09
C VAL A 191 16.00 -21.02 -5.15
N LYS A 192 15.96 -21.65 -3.97
CA LYS A 192 15.72 -23.08 -3.80
C LYS A 192 14.49 -23.23 -2.94
N ILE A 193 13.54 -24.07 -3.36
CA ILE A 193 12.29 -24.32 -2.64
C ILE A 193 12.20 -25.83 -2.45
N GLU A 194 12.14 -26.26 -1.19
CA GLU A 194 12.07 -27.68 -0.85
C GLU A 194 10.80 -28.31 -1.42
N GLY A 195 10.93 -29.50 -2.02
CA GLY A 195 9.80 -30.25 -2.57
C GLY A 195 9.20 -29.70 -3.86
N ILE A 196 9.79 -28.67 -4.49
CA ILE A 196 9.35 -28.12 -5.77
C ILE A 196 10.47 -28.27 -6.80
N ASP A 197 10.17 -28.80 -7.98
CA ASP A 197 11.08 -28.92 -9.13
C ASP A 197 10.58 -28.18 -10.39
N ASN A 198 9.49 -27.42 -10.27
CA ASN A 198 8.86 -26.72 -11.37
C ASN A 198 9.66 -25.46 -11.81
N SER A 199 10.15 -25.47 -13.05
CA SER A 199 10.96 -24.38 -13.61
C SER A 199 10.21 -23.05 -13.71
N THR A 200 8.90 -23.06 -13.98
CA THR A 200 8.08 -21.84 -14.01
C THR A 200 8.04 -21.17 -12.64
N ILE A 201 7.89 -21.94 -11.55
CA ILE A 201 7.89 -21.39 -10.18
C ILE A 201 9.25 -20.77 -9.85
N PHE A 202 10.34 -21.43 -10.20
CA PHE A 202 11.67 -20.86 -9.97
C PHE A 202 11.94 -19.61 -10.79
N ASN A 203 11.57 -19.62 -12.07
CA ASN A 203 11.71 -18.46 -12.95
C ASN A 203 10.86 -17.29 -12.45
N TYR A 204 9.65 -17.55 -11.96
CA TYR A 204 8.79 -16.54 -11.36
C TYR A 204 9.53 -15.82 -10.22
N MET A 205 10.05 -16.56 -9.24
CA MET A 205 10.74 -15.99 -8.08
C MET A 205 12.02 -15.27 -8.46
N ASN A 206 12.82 -15.85 -9.36
CA ASN A 206 14.11 -15.28 -9.76
C ASN A 206 13.94 -14.00 -10.58
N ASN A 207 12.98 -13.96 -11.50
CA ASN A 207 12.69 -12.77 -12.30
C ASN A 207 12.12 -11.65 -11.43
N LEU A 208 11.21 -11.98 -10.50
CA LEU A 208 10.67 -11.00 -9.54
C LEU A 208 11.77 -10.41 -8.64
N ASN A 209 12.65 -11.24 -8.07
CA ASN A 209 13.78 -10.77 -7.24
C ASN A 209 14.82 -9.92 -8.00
N ALA A 210 14.82 -10.03 -9.33
CA ALA A 210 15.71 -9.30 -10.23
C ALA A 210 15.04 -8.08 -10.88
N ASN A 211 13.76 -7.77 -10.57
CA ASN A 211 12.96 -6.75 -11.26
C ASN A 211 12.86 -6.98 -12.78
N ASP A 212 12.97 -8.23 -13.24
CA ASP A 212 12.87 -8.61 -14.65
C ASP A 212 11.41 -8.87 -15.05
N PHE A 213 10.62 -7.79 -15.06
CA PHE A 213 9.16 -7.88 -15.25
C PHE A 213 8.76 -8.30 -16.67
N ASP A 214 9.61 -8.01 -17.66
CA ASP A 214 9.38 -8.42 -19.05
C ASP A 214 9.58 -9.93 -19.22
N ALA A 215 10.61 -10.52 -18.60
CA ALA A 215 10.75 -11.98 -18.58
C ALA A 215 9.70 -12.65 -17.67
N LEU A 216 9.29 -11.98 -16.58
CA LEU A 216 8.28 -12.49 -15.64
C LEU A 216 6.91 -12.64 -16.30
N ILE A 217 6.47 -11.64 -17.08
CA ILE A 217 5.15 -11.68 -17.71
C ILE A 217 5.02 -12.75 -18.79
N GLU A 218 6.13 -13.16 -19.40
CA GLU A 218 6.14 -14.26 -20.38
C GLU A 218 5.82 -15.63 -19.77
N LEU A 219 5.87 -15.75 -18.44
CA LEU A 219 5.42 -16.96 -17.73
C LEU A 219 3.88 -17.08 -17.64
N PHE A 220 3.14 -16.01 -17.94
CA PHE A 220 1.68 -15.97 -17.85
C PHE A 220 1.01 -16.34 -19.18
N THR A 221 -0.13 -17.01 -19.12
CA THR A 221 -1.02 -17.16 -20.29
C THR A 221 -1.70 -15.83 -20.62
N PRO A 222 -2.23 -15.63 -21.85
CA PRO A 222 -2.93 -14.39 -22.21
C PRO A 222 -4.14 -14.07 -21.31
N ASP A 223 -4.85 -15.12 -20.86
CA ASP A 223 -5.99 -15.07 -19.93
C ASP A 223 -5.58 -15.27 -18.46
N GLY A 224 -4.28 -15.32 -18.17
CA GLY A 224 -3.73 -15.51 -16.84
C GLY A 224 -4.06 -14.34 -15.90
N ALA A 225 -4.02 -14.61 -14.60
CA ALA A 225 -4.27 -13.60 -13.58
C ALA A 225 -3.30 -13.72 -12.41
N LEU A 226 -3.05 -12.60 -11.75
CA LEU A 226 -2.31 -12.52 -10.49
C LEU A 226 -3.25 -11.99 -9.40
N GLN A 227 -3.33 -12.67 -8.25
CA GLN A 227 -4.13 -12.22 -7.10
C GLN A 227 -3.22 -11.76 -5.96
N PRO A 228 -3.00 -10.44 -5.76
CA PRO A 228 -2.31 -9.95 -4.59
C PRO A 228 -3.10 -10.25 -3.31
N PRO A 229 -2.45 -10.26 -2.12
CA PRO A 229 -3.13 -10.50 -0.86
C PRO A 229 -4.35 -9.60 -0.67
N PHE A 230 -5.50 -10.20 -0.36
CA PHE A 230 -6.78 -9.53 -0.06
C PHE A 230 -7.31 -8.62 -1.18
N ARG A 231 -6.85 -8.80 -2.43
CA ARG A 231 -7.35 -8.08 -3.62
C ARG A 231 -8.03 -9.04 -4.59
N ARG A 232 -8.86 -8.49 -5.49
CA ARG A 232 -9.42 -9.26 -6.62
C ARG A 232 -8.31 -9.65 -7.60
N PRO A 233 -8.45 -10.77 -8.34
CA PRO A 233 -7.53 -11.11 -9.41
C PRO A 233 -7.36 -9.99 -10.43
N ILE A 234 -6.11 -9.71 -10.81
CA ILE A 234 -5.72 -8.82 -11.89
C ILE A 234 -5.59 -9.69 -13.14
N VAL A 235 -6.50 -9.54 -14.09
CA VAL A 235 -6.62 -10.42 -15.26
C VAL A 235 -5.95 -9.81 -16.48
N GLY A 236 -5.20 -10.63 -17.23
CA GLY A 236 -4.56 -10.30 -18.49
C GLY A 236 -3.14 -9.76 -18.36
N LYS A 237 -2.27 -10.12 -19.32
CA LYS A 237 -0.83 -9.78 -19.29
C LYS A 237 -0.56 -8.29 -19.07
N ASP A 238 -1.25 -7.41 -19.79
CA ASP A 238 -1.01 -5.96 -19.70
C ASP A 238 -1.30 -5.40 -18.30
N ASN A 239 -2.38 -5.87 -17.67
CA ASN A 239 -2.76 -5.43 -16.33
C ASN A 239 -1.80 -5.98 -15.27
N VAL A 240 -1.35 -7.22 -15.42
CA VAL A 240 -0.39 -7.86 -14.52
C VAL A 240 1.00 -7.23 -14.66
N LEU A 241 1.48 -6.99 -15.87
CA LEU A 241 2.75 -6.29 -16.12
C LEU A 241 2.75 -4.88 -15.54
N ARG A 242 1.64 -4.15 -15.70
CA ARG A 242 1.48 -2.84 -15.07
C ARG A 242 1.57 -2.94 -13.54
N PHE A 243 0.90 -3.94 -12.93
CA PHE A 243 0.99 -4.16 -11.49
C PHE A 243 2.43 -4.43 -11.04
N PHE A 244 3.18 -5.29 -11.75
CA PHE A 244 4.59 -5.53 -11.44
C PHE A 244 5.42 -4.24 -11.48
N ARG A 245 5.25 -3.43 -12.54
CA ARG A 245 6.00 -2.19 -12.72
C ARG A 245 5.63 -1.09 -11.71
N GLU A 246 4.39 -1.07 -11.20
CA GLU A 246 3.88 -0.02 -10.31
C GLU A 246 3.99 -0.36 -8.81
N GLU A 247 3.94 -1.63 -8.43
CA GLU A 247 3.76 -2.07 -7.04
C GLU A 247 4.72 -3.18 -6.56
N CYS A 248 5.54 -3.77 -7.42
CA CYS A 248 6.50 -4.82 -7.06
C CYS A 248 7.95 -4.34 -7.20
#